data_AF-X7ZF46-F1
#
_entry.id   AF-X7ZF46-F1
#
_cell.length_a   1.000
_cell.length_b   1.000
_cell.length_c   1.000
_cell.angle_alpha   90.00
_cell.angle_beta   90.00
_cell.angle_gamma   90.00
#
_symmetry.space_group_name_H-M   'P 1'
#
loop_
_entity.id
_entity.type
_entity.pdbx_description
1 polymer ?
#
loop_
_entity_poly.entity_id
_entity_poly.type
_entity_poly.pdbx_seq_one_letter_code
_entity_poly.pdbx_strand_id
1 'polypeptide(L)'
;MLIGSGGAGGVGGTGAVGAGGLGGWGGDGGLLFGNGGTGGNGGTAPGAFGGNGGNGGGALLFGNGGNGGNAGAGLGSGFGGIGGAAGLLFGAKGLDGSR
;
A
#
# COMPACT_ATOMS: atom_id res chain seq x y z
N MET A 1 -15.37 -3.23 -9.86
CA MET A 1 -16.69 -2.58 -10.13
C MET A 1 -16.55 -1.63 -11.31
N LEU A 2 -17.63 -1.16 -11.94
CA LEU A 2 -17.53 -0.20 -13.06
C LEU A 2 -17.05 1.19 -12.58
N ILE A 3 -17.58 1.62 -11.44
CA ILE A 3 -17.19 2.84 -10.73
C ILE A 3 -17.00 2.51 -9.25
N GLY A 4 -15.96 3.07 -8.65
CA GLY A 4 -15.66 2.92 -7.22
C GLY A 4 -14.19 3.06 -6.91
N SER A 5 -13.82 3.56 -5.74
CA SER A 5 -12.42 3.56 -5.31
C SER A 5 -12.07 2.24 -4.63
N GLY A 6 -10.82 1.83 -4.76
CA GLY A 6 -10.30 0.67 -4.07
C GLY A 6 -10.19 0.91 -2.56
N GLY A 7 -10.40 -0.14 -1.77
CA GLY A 7 -10.26 -0.09 -0.32
C GLY A 7 -8.80 0.07 0.11
N ALA A 8 -8.55 0.77 1.21
CA ALA A 8 -7.22 0.82 1.79
C ALA A 8 -6.79 -0.55 2.34
N GLY A 9 -5.50 -0.86 2.20
CA GLY A 9 -4.90 -2.04 2.79
C GLY A 9 -4.80 -1.95 4.31
N GLY A 10 -4.95 -3.08 5.00
CA GLY A 10 -4.82 -3.14 6.46
C GLY A 10 -3.39 -2.90 6.93
N VAL A 11 -3.21 -2.30 8.10
CA VAL A 11 -1.89 -2.13 8.72
C VAL A 11 -1.37 -3.49 9.22
N GLY A 12 -0.09 -3.75 9.02
CA GLY A 12 0.57 -4.96 9.50
C GLY A 12 0.61 -5.03 11.03
N GLY A 13 0.41 -6.22 11.59
CA GLY A 13 0.45 -6.43 13.03
C GLY A 13 1.83 -6.22 13.65
N THR A 14 1.89 -5.85 14.93
CA THR A 14 3.16 -5.64 15.64
C THR A 14 3.83 -6.97 16.02
N GLY A 15 5.12 -7.11 15.74
CA GLY A 15 5.93 -8.26 16.13
C GLY A 15 6.63 -8.01 17.48
N ALA A 16 6.30 -8.79 18.52
CA ALA A 16 6.92 -8.65 19.83
C ALA A 16 8.28 -9.36 19.93
N VAL A 17 8.39 -10.55 19.34
CA VAL A 17 9.62 -11.38 19.33
C VAL A 17 10.05 -11.70 17.89
N GLY A 18 9.10 -11.74 16.96
CA GLY A 18 9.32 -11.95 15.52
C GLY A 18 9.18 -10.66 14.71
N ALA A 19 9.36 -10.78 13.40
CA ALA A 19 9.20 -9.66 12.47
C ALA A 19 7.79 -9.05 12.54
N GLY A 20 7.69 -7.77 12.17
CA GLY A 20 6.42 -7.08 12.03
C GLY A 20 5.62 -7.65 10.86
N GLY A 21 4.29 -7.68 10.99
CA GLY A 21 3.40 -8.13 9.94
C GLY A 21 3.49 -7.24 8.71
N LEU A 22 3.28 -7.81 7.53
CA LEU A 22 3.23 -7.04 6.29
C LEU A 22 1.97 -6.16 6.25
N GLY A 23 2.08 -4.98 5.66
CA GLY A 23 0.94 -4.17 5.30
C GLY A 23 0.12 -4.84 4.19
N GLY A 24 -1.20 -4.80 4.33
CA GLY A 24 -2.14 -5.25 3.31
C GLY A 24 -2.07 -4.37 2.07
N TRP A 25 -2.35 -4.94 0.91
CA TRP A 25 -2.34 -4.19 -0.34
C TRP A 25 -3.61 -3.34 -0.45
N GLY A 26 -3.50 -2.17 -1.06
CA GLY A 26 -4.65 -1.39 -1.45
C GLY A 26 -5.42 -2.10 -2.58
N GLY A 27 -6.75 -2.05 -2.53
CA GLY A 27 -7.59 -2.57 -3.59
C GLY A 27 -7.53 -1.70 -4.85
N ASP A 28 -7.81 -2.29 -6.01
CA ASP A 28 -7.90 -1.53 -7.25
C ASP A 28 -9.19 -0.71 -7.34
N GLY A 29 -9.10 0.41 -8.06
CA GLY A 29 -10.25 1.21 -8.44
C GLY A 29 -11.17 0.49 -9.44
N GLY A 30 -12.34 1.10 -9.68
CA GLY A 30 -13.28 0.66 -10.69
C GLY A 30 -12.72 0.75 -12.12
N LEU A 31 -13.33 -0.02 -13.03
CA LEU A 31 -12.85 -0.17 -14.40
C LEU A 31 -12.85 1.15 -15.19
N LEU A 32 -13.88 1.98 -15.03
CA LEU A 32 -13.98 3.27 -15.72
C LEU A 32 -13.48 4.40 -14.85
N PHE A 33 -14.08 4.56 -13.67
CA PHE A 33 -13.76 5.64 -12.73
C PHE A 33 -13.48 5.08 -11.35
N GLY A 34 -12.29 5.36 -10.83
CA GLY A 34 -11.91 4.91 -9.49
C GLY A 34 -10.44 5.10 -9.22
N ASN A 35 -10.13 5.64 -8.05
CA ASN A 35 -8.76 5.66 -7.56
C ASN A 35 -8.43 4.30 -6.95
N GLY A 36 -7.17 3.90 -7.05
CA GLY A 36 -6.65 2.79 -6.27
C GLY A 36 -6.58 3.14 -4.77
N GLY A 37 -6.78 2.13 -3.93
CA GLY A 37 -6.64 2.25 -2.49
C GLY A 37 -5.19 2.35 -2.05
N THR A 38 -4.91 3.06 -0.96
CA THR A 38 -3.56 3.11 -0.39
C THR A 38 -3.17 1.75 0.21
N GLY A 39 -1.93 1.33 0.03
CA GLY A 39 -1.37 0.20 0.74
C GLY A 39 -1.26 0.48 2.24
N GLY A 40 -1.43 -0.57 3.05
CA GLY A 40 -1.28 -0.49 4.50
C GLY A 40 0.19 -0.41 4.90
N ASN A 41 0.50 0.27 5.99
CA ASN A 41 1.87 0.29 6.52
C ASN A 41 2.27 -1.07 7.07
N GLY A 42 3.55 -1.39 7.01
CA GLY A 42 4.13 -2.54 7.69
C GLY A 42 4.06 -2.38 9.21
N GLY A 43 3.95 -3.51 9.90
CA GLY A 43 3.89 -3.56 11.36
C GLY A 43 5.26 -3.33 11.99
N THR A 44 5.28 -2.73 13.18
CA THR A 44 6.53 -2.48 13.91
C THR A 44 7.03 -3.75 14.62
N ALA A 45 8.34 -3.93 14.72
CA ALA A 45 8.95 -4.97 15.54
C ALA A 45 10.25 -4.50 16.22
N PRO A 46 10.20 -4.06 17.49
CA PRO A 46 11.37 -3.49 18.18
C PRO A 46 12.55 -4.45 18.34
N GLY A 47 12.29 -5.76 18.40
CA GLY A 47 13.30 -6.81 18.57
C GLY A 47 13.68 -7.55 17.28
N ALA A 48 13.12 -7.17 16.13
CA ALA A 48 13.32 -7.86 14.86
C ALA A 48 13.20 -6.88 13.67
N PHE A 49 13.02 -7.39 12.45
CA PHE A 49 12.72 -6.56 11.29
C PHE A 49 11.27 -6.07 11.31
N GLY A 50 11.04 -4.79 11.05
CA GLY A 50 9.70 -4.30 10.79
C GLY A 50 9.13 -4.89 9.48
N GLY A 51 7.81 -4.96 9.39
CA GLY A 51 7.14 -5.51 8.21
C GLY A 51 7.27 -4.60 7.00
N ASN A 52 7.16 -5.14 5.79
CA ASN A 52 7.08 -4.31 4.59
C ASN A 52 5.72 -3.59 4.53
N GLY A 53 5.68 -2.41 3.92
CA GLY A 53 4.44 -1.78 3.52
C GLY A 53 3.77 -2.52 2.37
N GLY A 54 2.43 -2.47 2.32
CA GLY A 54 1.66 -3.02 1.23
C GLY A 54 1.71 -2.11 0.00
N ASN A 55 1.59 -2.68 -1.19
CA ASN A 55 1.50 -1.89 -2.42
C ASN A 55 0.16 -1.13 -2.46
N GLY A 56 0.15 0.03 -3.10
CA GLY A 56 -1.09 0.73 -3.45
C GLY A 56 -1.81 0.04 -4.60
N GLY A 57 -3.14 0.13 -4.63
CA GLY A 57 -3.96 -0.37 -5.74
C GLY A 57 -3.87 0.53 -6.97
N GLY A 58 -4.16 -0.01 -8.14
CA GLY A 58 -4.17 0.73 -9.40
C GLY A 58 -5.51 1.38 -9.73
N ALA A 59 -5.49 2.34 -10.65
CA ALA A 59 -6.65 2.77 -11.42
C ALA A 59 -6.54 2.25 -12.86
N LEU A 60 -7.67 1.99 -13.54
CA LEU A 60 -7.66 1.43 -14.90
C LEU A 60 -7.78 2.51 -15.99
N LEU A 61 -8.92 3.20 -16.11
CA LEU A 61 -9.14 4.22 -17.16
C LEU A 61 -8.97 5.65 -16.65
N PHE A 62 -9.78 6.03 -15.66
CA PHE A 62 -9.74 7.35 -15.02
C PHE A 62 -9.58 7.18 -13.50
N GLY A 63 -8.51 7.75 -12.95
CA GLY A 63 -8.24 7.75 -11.52
C GLY A 63 -6.75 7.72 -11.20
N ASN A 64 -6.42 8.08 -9.97
CA ASN A 64 -5.07 8.01 -9.45
C ASN A 64 -4.79 6.61 -8.89
N GLY A 65 -3.55 6.15 -9.02
CA GLY A 65 -3.07 5.01 -8.25
C GLY A 65 -3.00 5.35 -6.77
N GLY A 66 -3.22 4.36 -5.91
CA GLY A 66 -3.06 4.52 -4.47
C GLY A 66 -1.58 4.55 -4.08
N ASN A 67 -1.23 5.28 -3.02
CA ASN A 67 0.14 5.27 -2.49
C ASN A 67 0.47 3.91 -1.88
N GLY A 68 1.74 3.49 -1.97
CA GLY A 68 2.25 2.37 -1.21
C GLY A 68 2.34 2.70 0.29
N GLY A 69 2.20 1.69 1.14
CA GLY A 69 2.36 1.82 2.58
C GLY A 69 3.84 1.94 2.96
N ASN A 70 4.13 2.63 4.06
CA ASN A 70 5.48 2.70 4.60
C ASN A 70 5.91 1.36 5.22
N ALA A 71 7.20 1.12 5.32
CA ALA A 71 7.74 0.04 6.11
C ALA A 71 7.42 0.21 7.60
N GLY A 72 7.36 -0.90 8.32
CA GLY A 72 7.36 -0.92 9.77
C GLY A 72 8.75 -0.68 10.33
N ALA A 73 8.81 -0.01 11.47
CA ALA A 73 10.06 0.19 12.21
C ALA A 73 10.51 -1.08 12.94
N GLY A 74 11.83 -1.28 13.07
CA GLY A 74 12.44 -2.37 13.82
C GLY A 74 13.97 -2.26 13.87
N LEU A 75 14.65 -3.29 14.38
CA LEU A 75 16.12 -3.38 14.34
C LEU A 75 16.67 -3.35 12.91
N GLY A 76 15.86 -3.82 11.96
CA GLY A 76 15.95 -3.44 10.55
C GLY A 76 14.58 -3.01 10.06
N SER A 77 14.52 -2.05 9.13
CA SER A 77 13.25 -1.65 8.51
C SER A 77 12.85 -2.66 7.44
N GLY A 78 11.54 -2.84 7.25
CA GLY A 78 11.02 -3.44 6.03
C GLY A 78 11.27 -2.53 4.81
N PHE A 79 10.73 -2.94 3.66
CA PHE A 79 10.63 -2.11 2.47
C PHE A 79 9.29 -1.39 2.43
N GLY A 80 9.29 -0.14 1.96
CA GLY A 80 8.04 0.53 1.58
C GLY A 80 7.38 -0.17 0.40
N GLY A 81 6.05 -0.12 0.35
CA GLY A 81 5.26 -0.66 -0.76
C GLY A 81 5.35 0.21 -2.00
N ILE A 82 5.18 -0.39 -3.17
CA ILE A 82 5.17 0.32 -4.46
C ILE A 82 3.82 1.06 -4.60
N GLY A 83 3.85 2.28 -5.12
CA GLY A 83 2.65 3.04 -5.48
C GLY A 83 1.91 2.42 -6.66
N GLY A 84 0.59 2.46 -6.63
CA GLY A 84 -0.27 1.92 -7.68
C GLY A 84 -0.16 2.68 -8.99
N ALA A 85 -0.50 1.99 -10.09
CA ALA A 85 -0.52 2.59 -11.41
C ALA A 85 -1.63 3.65 -11.56
N ALA A 86 -1.36 4.69 -12.34
CA ALA A 86 -2.35 5.68 -12.76
C ALA A 86 -3.34 5.08 -13.77
N GLY A 87 -4.52 5.69 -13.87
CA GLY A 87 -5.44 5.41 -14.96
C GLY A 87 -4.83 5.73 -16.33
N LEU A 88 -5.14 4.88 -17.31
CA LEU A 88 -4.56 4.93 -18.66
C LEU A 88 -4.82 6.26 -19.38
N LEU A 89 -6.01 6.84 -19.19
CA LEU A 89 -6.43 8.05 -19.89
C LEU A 89 -6.23 9.31 -19.04
N PHE A 90 -6.42 9.21 -17.73
CA PHE A 90 -6.14 10.30 -16.81
C PHE A 90 -5.90 9.80 -15.38
N GLY A 91 -4.87 10.35 -14.74
CA GLY A 91 -4.54 10.10 -13.35
C GLY A 91 -3.06 10.30 -13.05
N ALA A 92 -2.73 10.27 -11.76
CA ALA A 92 -1.37 10.27 -11.25
C ALA A 92 -1.00 8.89 -10.69
N LYS A 93 0.29 8.53 -10.81
CA LYS A 93 0.81 7.31 -10.17
C LYS A 93 0.81 7.50 -8.65
N GLY A 94 0.61 6.41 -7.92
CA GLY A 94 0.84 6.38 -6.48
C GLY A 94 2.31 6.66 -6.15
N LEU A 95 2.53 7.31 -5.01
CA LEU A 95 3.85 7.43 -4.42
C LEU A 95 4.26 6.09 -3.78
N ASP A 96 5.53 5.76 -3.86
CA ASP A 96 6.09 4.62 -3.15
C ASP A 96 6.19 4.94 -1.65
N GLY A 97 6.05 3.91 -0.82
CA GLY A 97 6.23 4.00 0.61
C GLY A 97 7.69 4.21 1.00
N SER A 98 7.88 4.88 2.12
CA SER A 98 9.20 5.09 2.73
C SER A 98 9.65 3.87 3.55
N ARG A 99 10.97 3.81 3.81
CA ARG A 99 11.59 2.87 4.74
C ARG A 99 11.57 3.41 6.16
#